data_AF-A0A6M1Z3H9-F1
#
_entry.id   AF-A0A6M1Z3H9-F1
#
_cell.length_a   1.000
_cell.length_b   1.000
_cell.length_c   1.000
_cell.angle_alpha   90.00
_cell.angle_beta   90.00
_cell.angle_gamma   90.00
#
_symmetry.space_group_name_H-M   'P 1'
#
loop_
_entity.id
_entity.type
_entity.pdbx_description
1 polymer ?
#
loop_
_entity_poly.entity_id
_entity_poly.type
_entity_poly.pdbx_seq_one_letter_code
_entity_poly.pdbx_strand_id
1 'polypeptide(L)'
;MDDRYKIEKSLGAGGMGEVFLAYDKKAKRHIALKRIRKDLATKDIVKKRFLREAKIASLLSHPSIIPIYDINLKDSYYYTMPYVEGDTLKEIIKKTKL
;
A
#
# COMPACT_ATOMS: atom_id res chain seq x y z
N MET A 1 4.57 -13.82 4.77
CA MET A 1 4.43 -13.03 3.54
C MET A 1 4.39 -14.02 2.40
N ASP A 2 3.34 -13.99 1.58
CA ASP A 2 3.13 -14.95 0.50
C ASP A 2 4.31 -14.92 -0.49
N ASP A 3 4.78 -16.08 -0.97
CA ASP A 3 5.85 -16.18 -1.96
C ASP A 3 5.47 -15.50 -3.29
N ARG A 4 4.19 -15.15 -3.48
CA ARG A 4 3.70 -14.38 -4.62
C ARG A 4 4.35 -13.00 -4.78
N TYR A 5 4.64 -12.27 -3.70
CA TYR A 5 5.10 -10.88 -3.79
C TYR A 5 6.58 -10.76 -3.41
N LYS A 6 7.41 -10.37 -4.39
CA LYS A 6 8.82 -10.07 -4.13
C LYS A 6 8.98 -8.58 -3.80
N ILE A 7 9.29 -8.25 -2.55
CA ILE A 7 9.60 -6.87 -2.15
C ILE A 7 10.93 -6.43 -2.80
N GLU A 8 10.93 -5.25 -3.42
CA GLU A 8 12.10 -4.69 -4.10
C GLU A 8 12.70 -3.49 -3.36
N LYS A 9 11.88 -2.51 -2.97
CA LYS A 9 12.33 -1.34 -2.20
C LYS A 9 11.23 -0.75 -1.34
N SER A 10 11.60 -0.01 -0.28
CA SER A 10 10.68 0.82 0.48
C SER A 10 10.33 2.09 -0.31
N LEU A 11 9.05 2.43 -0.40
CA LEU A 11 8.54 3.67 -1.00
C LEU A 11 8.23 4.73 0.05
N GLY A 12 7.94 4.31 1.29
CA GLY A 12 7.71 5.23 2.39
C GLY A 12 7.13 4.54 3.62
N ALA A 13 7.21 5.23 4.75
CA ALA A 13 6.60 4.80 6.00
C ALA A 13 5.93 6.01 6.67
N GLY A 14 4.74 5.82 7.22
CA GLY A 14 4.00 6.91 7.83
C GLY A 14 2.72 6.45 8.51
N GLY A 15 2.37 7.10 9.63
CA GLY A 15 1.22 6.74 10.43
C GLY A 15 1.26 5.27 10.87
N MET A 16 0.34 4.48 10.32
CA MET A 16 0.10 3.08 10.70
C MET A 16 0.80 2.05 9.82
N GLY A 17 1.39 2.45 8.69
CA GLY A 17 1.85 1.51 7.68
C GLY A 17 3.17 1.89 6.99
N GLU A 18 3.70 0.89 6.31
CA GLU A 18 4.85 0.97 5.41
C GLU A 18 4.38 0.59 4.00
N VAL A 19 4.91 1.27 2.99
CA VAL A 19 4.60 1.03 1.58
C VAL A 19 5.87 0.58 0.87
N PHE A 20 5.77 -0.50 0.10
CA PHE A 20 6.86 -1.08 -0.66
C PHE A 20 6.52 -1.15 -2.14
N LEU A 21 7.53 -1.00 -2.99
CA LEU A 21 7.50 -1.51 -4.35
C LEU A 21 7.72 -3.02 -4.27
N ALA A 22 6.84 -3.78 -4.91
CA ALA A 22 6.97 -5.22 -5.01
C ALA A 22 6.63 -5.69 -6.42
N TYR A 23 7.19 -6.82 -6.81
CA TYR A 23 6.84 -7.52 -8.03
C TYR A 23 5.83 -8.64 -7.70
N ASP A 24 4.64 -8.58 -8.28
CA ASP A 24 3.66 -9.67 -8.24
C ASP A 24 4.07 -10.74 -9.25
N LYS A 25 4.64 -11.85 -8.76
CA LYS A 25 5.14 -12.94 -9.62
C LYS A 25 4.02 -13.58 -10.44
N LYS A 26 2.78 -13.59 -9.94
CA LYS A 26 1.62 -14.20 -10.60
C LYS A 26 1.08 -13.29 -11.70
N ALA A 27 0.89 -12.01 -11.40
CA ALA A 27 0.38 -11.03 -12.37
C ALA A 27 1.47 -10.45 -13.30
N LYS A 28 2.75 -10.73 -13.02
CA LYS A 28 3.93 -10.25 -13.76
C LYS A 28 3.96 -8.73 -13.91
N ARG A 29 3.78 -8.01 -12.79
CA ARG A 29 3.79 -6.54 -12.77
C ARG A 29 4.28 -5.99 -11.43
N HIS A 30 4.79 -4.76 -11.48
CA HIS A 30 5.08 -3.97 -10.29
C HIS A 30 3.80 -3.47 -9.63
N ILE A 31 3.77 -3.54 -8.30
CA ILE A 31 2.67 -3.08 -7.45
C ILE A 31 3.22 -2.31 -6.26
N ALA A 32 2.39 -1.45 -5.68
CA ALA A 32 2.63 -0.90 -4.35
C ALA A 32 1.93 -1.79 -3.31
N LEU A 33 2.68 -2.23 -2.29
CA LEU A 33 2.20 -3.04 -1.18
C LEU A 33 2.24 -2.23 0.11
N LYS A 34 1.07 -1.94 0.68
CA LYS A 34 0.98 -1.29 2.00
C LYS A 34 0.72 -2.33 3.06
N ARG A 35 1.58 -2.40 4.09
CA ARG A 35 1.42 -3.29 5.26
C ARG A 35 1.37 -2.49 6.55
N ILE A 36 0.78 -3.08 7.59
CA ILE A 36 0.89 -2.54 8.95
C ILE A 36 2.35 -2.64 9.40
N ARG A 37 2.88 -1.58 10.03
CA ARG A 37 4.22 -1.62 10.62
C ARG A 37 4.31 -2.74 11.68
N LYS A 38 5.45 -3.43 11.75
CA LYS A 38 5.65 -4.55 12.69
C LYS A 38 5.40 -4.17 14.15
N ASP A 39 5.81 -2.98 14.56
CA ASP A 39 5.63 -2.45 15.93
C ASP A 39 4.17 -2.13 16.29
N LEU A 40 3.29 -2.04 15.29
CA LEU A 40 1.87 -1.76 15.47
C LEU A 40 0.98 -2.96 15.16
N ALA A 41 1.54 -4.04 14.61
CA ALA A 41 0.78 -5.19 14.11
C ALA A 41 0.00 -5.95 15.19
N THR A 42 0.39 -5.84 16.47
CA THR A 42 -0.33 -6.46 17.60
C THR A 42 -1.50 -5.64 18.10
N LYS A 43 -1.61 -4.35 17.72
CA LYS A 43 -2.65 -3.45 18.21
C LYS A 43 -3.94 -3.59 17.40
N ASP A 44 -4.99 -4.12 18.01
CA ASP A 44 -6.26 -4.36 17.30
C ASP A 44 -6.92 -3.10 16.75
N ILE A 45 -6.74 -1.95 17.41
CA ILE A 45 -7.25 -0.68 16.87
C ILE A 45 -6.58 -0.31 15.53
N VAL A 46 -5.30 -0.65 15.37
CA VAL A 46 -4.56 -0.41 14.13
C VAL A 46 -5.03 -1.38 13.05
N LYS A 47 -5.20 -2.67 13.39
CA LYS A 47 -5.78 -3.66 12.46
C LYS A 47 -7.17 -3.23 11.97
N LYS A 48 -8.06 -2.80 12.88
CA LYS A 48 -9.42 -2.33 12.54
C LYS A 48 -9.40 -1.12 11.61
N ARG A 49 -8.53 -0.13 11.87
CA ARG A 49 -8.38 1.04 10.99
C ARG A 49 -7.84 0.67 9.62
N PHE A 50 -6.80 -0.17 9.58
CA PHE A 50 -6.21 -0.68 8.34
C PHE A 50 -7.24 -1.42 7.46
N LEU A 51 -8.02 -2.32 8.08
CA LEU A 51 -9.10 -3.05 7.41
C LEU A 51 -10.20 -2.12 6.88
N ARG A 52 -10.56 -1.11 7.66
CA ARG A 52 -11.58 -0.13 7.25
C ARG A 52 -11.10 0.68 6.04
N GLU A 53 -9.85 1.16 6.04
CA GLU A 53 -9.26 1.85 4.89
C GLU A 53 -9.30 0.98 3.64
N ALA A 54 -8.82 -0.27 3.76
CA ALA A 54 -8.78 -1.21 2.65
C ALA A 54 -10.20 -1.49 2.11
N LYS A 55 -11.19 -1.73 2.99
CA LYS A 55 -12.57 -1.99 2.58
C LYS A 55 -13.22 -0.79 1.89
N ILE A 56 -12.97 0.42 2.37
CA ILE A 56 -13.53 1.63 1.74
C ILE A 56 -12.89 1.82 0.36
N ALA A 57 -11.57 1.75 0.26
CA ALA A 57 -10.85 1.92 -1.01
C ALA A 57 -11.23 0.85 -2.04
N SER A 58 -11.51 -0.39 -1.61
CA SER A 58 -11.92 -1.48 -2.51
C SER A 58 -13.32 -1.30 -3.11
N LEU A 59 -14.15 -0.41 -2.55
CA LEU A 59 -15.50 -0.14 -3.04
C LEU A 59 -15.54 1.04 -4.03
N LEU A 60 -14.43 1.75 -4.22
CA LEU A 60 -14.36 2.93 -5.07
C LEU A 60 -13.85 2.54 -6.47
N SER A 61 -14.53 3.04 -7.50
CA SER A 61 -14.12 2.86 -8.90
C SER A 61 -14.20 4.20 -9.63
N HIS A 62 -13.06 4.87 -9.76
CA HIS A 62 -12.93 6.16 -10.44
C HIS A 62 -11.51 6.32 -11.02
N PRO A 63 -11.31 6.93 -12.19
CA PRO A 63 -9.98 7.08 -12.81
C PRO A 63 -8.93 7.75 -11.93
N SER A 64 -9.35 8.67 -11.06
CA SER A 64 -8.46 9.40 -10.13
C SER A 64 -8.33 8.76 -8.75
N ILE A 65 -8.87 7.55 -8.54
CA ILE A 65 -8.78 6.82 -7.27
C ILE A 65 -8.01 5.53 -7.54
N ILE A 66 -6.97 5.28 -6.74
CA ILE A 66 -6.17 4.06 -6.86
C ILE A 66 -6.98 2.87 -6.35
N PRO A 67 -7.29 1.86 -7.21
CA PRO A 67 -8.01 0.68 -6.79
C PRO A 67 -7.13 -0.26 -5.98
N ILE A 68 -7.77 -1.12 -5.19
CA ILE A 68 -7.11 -2.24 -4.53
C ILE A 68 -7.15 -3.46 -5.44
N TYR A 69 -6.01 -4.14 -5.57
CA TYR A 69 -5.91 -5.40 -6.31
C TYR A 69 -6.10 -6.62 -5.42
N ASP A 70 -5.55 -6.61 -4.21
CA ASP A 70 -5.58 -7.77 -3.32
C ASP A 70 -5.44 -7.33 -1.85
N ILE A 71 -5.96 -8.15 -0.93
CA ILE A 71 -5.92 -7.95 0.52
C ILE A 71 -5.55 -9.27 1.19
N ASN A 72 -4.50 -9.27 2.02
CA ASN A 72 -4.18 -10.41 2.87
C ASN A 72 -4.32 -10.06 4.35
N LEU A 73 -5.05 -10.92 5.06
CA LEU A 73 -5.37 -10.77 6.48
C LEU A 73 -4.82 -11.92 7.34
N LYS A 74 -4.10 -12.87 6.73
CA LYS A 74 -3.51 -14.02 7.40
C LYS A 74 -2.00 -13.81 7.56
N ASP A 75 -1.48 -13.99 8.77
CA ASP A 75 -0.07 -13.88 9.18
C ASP A 75 0.61 -12.51 8.98
N SER A 76 0.14 -11.71 8.04
CA SER A 76 0.65 -10.38 7.70
C SER A 76 -0.47 -9.57 7.05
N TYR A 77 -0.83 -8.45 7.68
CA TYR A 77 -1.87 -7.55 7.19
C TYR A 77 -1.29 -6.63 6.12
N TYR A 78 -1.70 -6.84 4.86
CA TYR A 78 -1.34 -5.97 3.74
C TYR A 78 -2.45 -5.87 2.70
N TYR A 79 -2.38 -4.84 1.87
CA TYR A 79 -3.10 -4.78 0.60
C TYR A 79 -2.18 -4.28 -0.51
N THR A 80 -2.54 -4.62 -1.75
CA THR A 80 -1.79 -4.24 -2.95
C THR A 80 -2.62 -3.33 -3.84
N MET A 81 -1.92 -2.46 -4.56
CA MET A 81 -2.51 -1.45 -5.44
C MET A 81 -1.56 -1.17 -6.62
N PRO A 82 -2.02 -0.54 -7.71
CA PRO A 82 -1.13 -0.11 -8.79
C PRO A 82 0.05 0.67 -8.25
N TYR A 83 1.25 0.36 -8.76
CA TYR A 83 2.38 1.25 -8.61
C TYR A 83 2.23 2.39 -9.61
N VAL A 84 2.20 3.62 -9.12
CA VAL A 84 2.16 4.81 -9.96
C VAL A 84 3.55 5.42 -9.97
N GLU A 85 4.14 5.50 -11.15
CA GLU A 85 5.41 6.19 -11.36
C GLU A 85 5.18 7.70 -11.40
N GLY A 86 6.04 8.45 -10.71
CA GLY A 86 5.98 9.91 -10.66
C GLY A 86 6.13 10.46 -9.25
N ASP A 87 5.93 11.77 -9.14
CA ASP A 87 5.99 12.50 -7.89
C ASP A 87 4.59 12.62 -7.27
N THR A 88 4.53 12.55 -5.94
CA THR A 88 3.36 12.99 -5.20
C THR A 88 3.17 14.50 -5.36
N LEU A 89 1.92 14.97 -5.22
CA LEU A 89 1.63 16.41 -5.23
C LEU A 89 2.48 17.19 -4.21
N LYS A 90 2.75 16.59 -3.03
CA LYS A 90 3.63 17.18 -2.01
C LYS A 90 5.04 17.41 -2.52
N GLU A 91 5.60 16.45 -3.26
CA GLU A 91 6.94 16.57 -3.86
C GLU A 91 6.95 17.62 -4.96
N ILE A 92 5.92 17.65 -5.81
CA ILE A 92 5.76 18.68 -6.84
C ILE A 92 5.75 20.07 -6.19
N ILE A 93 4.89 20.30 -5.19
CA ILE A 93 4.80 21.59 -4.49
C ILE A 93 6.17 21.99 -3.90
N LYS A 94 6.91 21.04 -3.32
CA LYS A 94 8.24 21.30 -2.76
C LYS A 94 9.27 21.69 -3.83
N LYS A 95 9.19 21.09 -5.02
CA LYS A 95 10.07 21.39 -6.17
C LYS A 95 9.73 22.73 -6.83
N THR A 96 8.44 23.06 -6.92
CA THR A 96 7.95 24.19 -7.73
C THR A 96 8.05 25.56 -7.05
N LYS A 97 8.59 25.67 -5.81
CA LYS A 97 8.76 26.92 -5.03
C LYS A 97 8.32 28.19 -5.78
N LEU A 98 7.01 28.50 -5.67
CA LEU A 98 6.54 29.88 -5.62
C LEU A 98 6.90 30.45 -4.24
#